data_AF-A0A4W5MZT2-F1
#
_entry.id   AF-A0A4W5MZT2-F1
#
_cell.length_a   1.000
_cell.length_b   1.000
_cell.length_c   1.000
_cell.angle_alpha   90.00
_cell.angle_beta   90.00
_cell.angle_gamma   90.00
#
_symmetry.space_group_name_H-M   'P 1'
#
loop_
_entity.id
_entity.type
_entity.pdbx_description
1 polymer ?
#
loop_
_entity_poly.entity_id
_entity_poly.type
_entity_poly.pdbx_seq_one_letter_code
_entity_poly.pdbx_strand_id
1 'polypeptide(L)'
;RSRKIISGLAVSSSLPPPRNIVGCRIQHIWKEGSATSQSQWKGTVLDQVPVNPSLYLIKYDGFDCVYGLELHKDERVQGLEVDVNLADTMIGKAVEHMFETEDGTKDEWRGMVLARAPIMNTWFFITYEKDPVLYMYQLLDDYKEGDLRIMPDSNDTTPAEREPGEVVDSLVGKQVEYAKEDGSKRTGMVIHQVEAKPSVYFIKFDDDFHIYVYDLVKTS
;
A
#
# COMPACT_ATOMS: atom_id res chain seq x y z
N ARG A 1 23.49 15.56 53.09
CA ARG A 1 22.56 14.44 53.38
C ARG A 1 21.78 14.16 52.10
N SER A 2 22.01 13.00 51.50
CA SER A 2 21.50 12.55 50.19
C SER A 2 19.99 12.24 50.18
N ARG A 3 19.31 12.43 49.03
CA ARG A 3 18.79 11.35 48.15
C ARG A 3 17.93 11.87 46.97
N LYS A 4 18.16 11.22 45.83
CA LYS A 4 17.47 11.23 44.53
C LYS A 4 15.97 10.88 44.63
N ILE A 5 15.16 11.41 43.70
CA ILE A 5 13.95 10.75 43.19
C ILE A 5 14.02 10.79 41.64
N ILE A 6 13.84 9.62 41.01
CA ILE A 6 13.79 9.36 39.57
C ILE A 6 12.41 8.76 39.25
N SER A 7 12.00 8.87 37.98
CA SER A 7 10.93 8.18 37.23
C SER A 7 9.54 8.77 37.39
N GLY A 8 8.75 9.01 36.35
CA GLY A 8 8.80 8.59 34.96
C GLY A 8 7.36 8.34 34.53
N LEU A 9 6.73 9.30 33.85
CA LEU A 9 5.36 9.15 33.36
C LEU A 9 5.35 8.21 32.16
N ALA A 10 4.79 7.01 32.34
CA ALA A 10 4.38 6.15 31.26
C ALA A 10 3.07 6.70 30.67
N VAL A 11 3.12 7.17 29.43
CA VAL A 11 1.92 7.47 28.62
C VAL A 11 1.36 6.15 28.13
N SER A 12 0.13 5.81 28.53
CA SER A 12 -0.56 4.63 28.00
C SER A 12 -0.95 4.90 26.55
N SER A 13 -0.29 4.23 25.61
CA SER A 13 -0.75 4.19 24.22
C SER A 13 -2.00 3.31 24.15
N SER A 14 -3.15 3.94 23.91
CA SER A 14 -4.37 3.24 23.53
C SER A 14 -4.16 2.58 22.17
N LEU A 15 -4.11 1.25 22.15
CA LEU A 15 -4.00 0.46 20.91
C LEU A 15 -5.24 0.70 20.03
N PRO A 16 -5.07 0.88 18.70
CA PRO A 16 -6.18 0.95 17.76
C PRO A 16 -6.98 -0.38 17.72
N PRO A 17 -8.24 -0.37 17.23
CA PRO A 17 -9.10 -1.55 17.21
C PRO A 17 -8.48 -2.70 16.39
N PRO A 18 -8.80 -3.98 16.71
CA PRO A 18 -8.17 -5.13 16.05
C PRO A 18 -8.46 -5.10 14.54
N ARG A 19 -7.42 -4.90 13.73
CA ARG A 19 -7.50 -5.00 12.27
C ARG A 19 -7.80 -6.45 11.89
N ASN A 20 -8.62 -6.68 10.87
CA ASN A 20 -8.81 -8.03 10.32
C ASN A 20 -7.49 -8.47 9.67
N ILE A 21 -6.86 -9.50 10.23
CA ILE A 21 -5.53 -9.98 9.81
C ILE A 21 -5.60 -11.22 8.90
N VAL A 22 -6.79 -11.70 8.55
CA VAL A 22 -6.96 -12.84 7.64
C VAL A 22 -6.39 -12.50 6.26
N GLY A 23 -5.53 -13.37 5.73
CA GLY A 23 -4.81 -13.18 4.47
C GLY A 23 -3.47 -12.46 4.60
N CYS A 24 -3.15 -11.88 5.76
CA CYS A 24 -1.86 -11.21 5.98
C CYS A 24 -0.74 -12.21 6.27
N ARG A 25 0.49 -11.84 5.88
CA ARG A 25 1.69 -12.41 6.49
C ARG A 25 1.84 -11.86 7.90
N ILE A 26 2.33 -12.71 8.80
CA ILE A 26 2.62 -12.34 10.17
C ILE A 26 4.00 -12.86 10.54
N GLN A 27 4.62 -12.18 11.48
CA GLN A 27 5.75 -12.71 12.22
C GLN A 27 5.54 -12.48 13.72
N HIS A 28 6.03 -13.41 14.53
CA HIS A 28 6.02 -13.23 15.97
C HIS A 28 7.11 -14.09 16.60
N ILE A 29 7.39 -13.82 17.87
CA ILE A 29 8.19 -14.69 18.71
C ILE A 29 7.26 -15.71 19.36
N TRP A 30 7.71 -16.96 19.41
CA TRP A 30 7.13 -18.02 20.23
C TRP A 30 8.05 -18.28 21.41
N LYS A 31 7.49 -18.16 22.62
CA LYS A 31 8.20 -18.39 23.87
C LYS A 31 7.68 -19.66 24.53
N GLU A 32 8.54 -20.67 24.61
CA GLU A 32 8.20 -21.94 25.25
C GLU A 32 8.85 -22.01 26.64
N GLY A 33 8.05 -21.87 27.70
CA GLY A 33 8.51 -22.01 29.08
C GLY A 33 9.53 -20.94 29.52
N SER A 34 10.78 -21.35 29.79
CA SER A 34 11.81 -20.48 30.37
C SER A 34 12.25 -19.38 29.40
N ALA A 35 12.76 -18.27 29.95
CA ALA A 35 13.07 -17.05 29.18
C ALA A 35 14.13 -17.20 28.07
N THR A 36 14.87 -18.31 28.04
CA THR A 36 16.02 -18.54 27.16
C THR A 36 15.69 -19.19 25.81
N SER A 37 14.47 -19.71 25.63
CA SER A 37 14.07 -20.45 24.43
C SER A 37 13.02 -19.67 23.62
N GLN A 38 13.47 -18.63 22.91
CA GLN A 38 12.63 -17.84 22.02
C GLN A 38 12.92 -18.21 20.57
N SER A 39 11.88 -18.48 19.79
CA SER A 39 11.98 -18.78 18.36
C SER A 39 11.14 -17.79 17.57
N GLN A 40 11.63 -17.35 16.41
CA GLN A 40 10.88 -16.45 15.53
C GLN A 40 10.11 -17.29 14.50
N TRP A 41 8.82 -16.99 14.35
CA TRP A 41 7.91 -17.68 13.45
C TRP A 41 7.35 -16.70 12.44
N LYS A 42 7.24 -17.16 11.19
CA LYS A 42 6.63 -16.42 10.08
C LYS A 42 5.61 -17.30 9.38
N GLY A 43 4.48 -16.74 9.01
CA GLY A 43 3.41 -17.49 8.39
C GLY A 43 2.32 -16.60 7.80
N THR A 44 1.31 -17.23 7.25
CA THR A 44 0.13 -16.56 6.68
C THR A 44 -1.11 -16.93 7.48
N VAL A 45 -1.93 -15.94 7.84
CA VAL A 45 -3.23 -16.19 8.47
C VAL A 45 -4.22 -16.62 7.38
N LEU A 46 -4.77 -17.82 7.51
CA LEU A 46 -5.68 -18.42 6.54
C LEU A 46 -7.14 -18.06 6.80
N ASP A 47 -7.56 -18.09 8.07
CA ASP A 47 -8.96 -17.90 8.45
C ASP A 47 -9.09 -17.49 9.93
N GLN A 48 -10.25 -16.94 10.30
CA GLN A 48 -10.67 -16.64 11.67
C GLN A 48 -11.94 -17.45 11.99
N VAL A 49 -11.87 -18.28 13.04
CA VAL A 49 -12.92 -19.25 13.33
C VAL A 49 -14.22 -18.55 13.78
N PRO A 50 -15.37 -18.71 13.09
CA PRO A 50 -16.59 -17.95 13.39
C PRO A 50 -17.16 -18.18 14.80
N VAL A 51 -17.03 -19.41 15.31
CA VAL A 51 -17.52 -19.79 16.65
C VAL A 51 -16.56 -19.38 17.77
N ASN A 52 -15.32 -19.01 17.46
CA ASN A 52 -14.36 -18.43 18.38
C ASN A 52 -13.51 -17.37 17.65
N PRO A 53 -13.96 -16.10 17.63
CA PRO A 53 -13.26 -15.03 16.93
C PRO A 53 -11.84 -14.74 17.45
N SER A 54 -11.44 -15.29 18.61
CA SER A 54 -10.05 -15.16 19.06
C SER A 54 -9.10 -16.12 18.36
N LEU A 55 -9.59 -17.20 17.76
CA LEU A 55 -8.81 -18.27 17.17
C LEU A 55 -8.58 -18.06 15.67
N TYR A 56 -7.31 -18.05 15.27
CA TYR A 56 -6.87 -17.94 13.88
C TYR A 56 -6.25 -19.25 13.39
N LEU A 57 -6.51 -19.61 12.13
CA LEU A 57 -5.82 -20.68 11.43
C LEU A 57 -4.63 -20.10 10.68
N ILE A 58 -3.43 -20.64 10.89
CA ILE A 58 -2.17 -20.09 10.38
C ILE A 58 -1.36 -21.20 9.70
N LYS A 59 -0.82 -20.89 8.52
CA LYS A 59 0.18 -21.72 7.84
C LYS A 59 1.55 -21.10 8.05
N TYR A 60 2.40 -21.76 8.83
CA TYR A 60 3.79 -21.32 9.04
C TYR A 60 4.71 -21.75 7.89
N ASP A 61 5.72 -20.94 7.63
CA ASP A 61 6.73 -21.17 6.62
C ASP A 61 7.59 -22.39 7.00
N GLY A 62 7.79 -23.33 6.06
CA GLY A 62 8.60 -24.54 6.29
C GLY A 62 7.90 -25.67 7.07
N PHE A 63 6.63 -25.51 7.44
CA PHE A 63 5.82 -26.54 8.11
C PHE A 63 4.60 -26.91 7.27
N ASP A 64 4.32 -28.20 7.08
CA ASP A 64 3.17 -28.63 6.26
C ASP A 64 1.81 -28.45 6.97
N CYS A 65 1.82 -28.50 8.30
CA CYS A 65 0.60 -28.42 9.11
C CYS A 65 0.01 -27.00 9.17
N VAL A 66 -1.31 -26.94 9.40
CA VAL A 66 -2.03 -25.71 9.79
C VAL A 66 -2.14 -25.68 11.31
N TYR A 67 -1.91 -24.50 11.89
CA TYR A 67 -1.90 -24.28 13.34
C TYR A 67 -3.08 -23.39 13.74
N GLY A 68 -3.67 -23.66 14.91
CA GLY A 68 -4.71 -22.82 15.50
C GLY A 68 -4.18 -22.07 16.71
N LEU A 69 -4.17 -20.74 16.70
CA LEU A 69 -3.68 -19.93 17.82
C LEU A 69 -4.58 -18.73 18.10
N GLU A 70 -4.75 -18.41 19.39
CA GLU A 70 -5.36 -17.16 19.82
C GLU A 70 -4.32 -16.04 19.86
N LEU A 71 -3.88 -15.56 18.68
CA LEU A 71 -2.71 -14.69 18.49
C LEU A 71 -2.63 -13.47 19.42
N HIS A 72 -3.77 -12.92 19.85
CA HIS A 72 -3.82 -11.75 20.75
C HIS A 72 -3.97 -12.06 22.24
N LYS A 73 -4.22 -13.34 22.59
CA LYS A 73 -4.46 -13.79 23.97
C LYS A 73 -3.42 -14.79 24.47
N ASP A 74 -2.79 -15.53 23.56
CA ASP A 74 -1.80 -16.53 23.91
C ASP A 74 -0.50 -15.86 24.36
N GLU A 75 -0.18 -15.98 25.66
CA GLU A 75 1.01 -15.37 26.27
C GLU A 75 2.34 -15.86 25.68
N ARG A 76 2.34 -17.01 24.98
CA ARG A 76 3.52 -17.54 24.30
C ARG A 76 3.82 -16.77 23.02
N VAL A 77 2.82 -16.12 22.43
CA VAL A 77 2.97 -15.25 21.26
C VAL A 77 3.42 -13.87 21.75
N GLN A 78 4.60 -13.45 21.34
CA GLN A 78 5.21 -12.18 21.73
C GLN A 78 5.63 -11.41 20.49
N GLY A 79 5.53 -10.08 20.52
CA GLY A 79 5.95 -9.23 19.39
C GLY A 79 5.27 -9.61 18.07
N LEU A 80 3.96 -9.84 18.10
CA LEU A 80 3.18 -10.09 16.89
C LEU A 80 3.23 -8.84 16.00
N GLU A 81 3.87 -9.00 14.84
CA GLU A 81 3.91 -8.04 13.77
C GLU A 81 3.10 -8.59 12.60
N VAL A 82 2.15 -7.81 12.15
CA VAL A 82 1.38 -8.10 10.95
C VAL A 82 2.07 -7.36 9.82
N ASP A 83 2.41 -8.08 8.76
CA ASP A 83 2.85 -7.47 7.52
C ASP A 83 1.65 -6.68 6.96
N VAL A 84 1.65 -5.38 7.26
CA VAL A 84 0.52 -4.46 7.06
C VAL A 84 0.22 -4.38 5.57
N ASN A 85 -0.83 -5.11 5.16
CA ASN A 85 -1.40 -5.22 3.82
C ASN A 85 -0.59 -4.45 2.76
N LEU A 86 0.48 -5.09 2.27
CA LEU A 86 1.38 -4.52 1.25
C LEU A 86 0.58 -3.84 0.12
N ALA A 87 -0.57 -4.40 -0.24
CA ALA A 87 -1.53 -3.83 -1.18
C ALA A 87 -1.87 -2.37 -0.88
N ASP A 88 -2.25 -2.06 0.37
CA ASP A 88 -2.65 -0.70 0.76
C ASP A 88 -1.42 0.20 0.90
N THR A 89 -0.28 -0.36 1.32
CA THR A 89 0.99 0.38 1.47
C THR A 89 1.56 0.81 0.12
N MET A 90 1.31 0.06 -0.95
CA MET A 90 1.75 0.38 -2.31
C MET A 90 0.99 1.56 -2.90
N ILE A 91 -0.27 1.76 -2.51
CA ILE A 91 -1.13 2.80 -3.09
C ILE A 91 -0.54 4.19 -2.82
N GLY A 92 -0.42 4.99 -3.87
CA GLY A 92 0.18 6.32 -3.85
C GLY A 92 1.71 6.33 -3.90
N LYS A 93 2.38 5.17 -3.86
CA LYS A 93 3.85 5.09 -3.89
C LYS A 93 4.39 5.14 -5.31
N ALA A 94 5.56 5.77 -5.44
CA ALA A 94 6.39 5.61 -6.61
C ALA A 94 7.04 4.22 -6.61
N VAL A 95 7.13 3.62 -7.78
CA VAL A 95 7.67 2.27 -7.98
C VAL A 95 8.61 2.24 -9.19
N GLU A 96 9.51 1.28 -9.19
CA GLU A 96 10.23 0.82 -10.38
C GLU A 96 9.70 -0.57 -10.73
N HIS A 97 9.20 -0.73 -11.96
CA HIS A 97 8.63 -1.97 -12.49
C HIS A 97 9.52 -2.48 -13.61
N MET A 98 9.95 -3.74 -13.49
CA MET A 98 10.86 -4.39 -14.42
C MET A 98 10.06 -5.23 -15.41
N PHE A 99 10.36 -5.06 -16.70
CA PHE A 99 9.76 -5.85 -17.78
C PHE A 99 10.85 -6.61 -18.55
N GLU A 100 10.60 -7.87 -18.86
CA GLU A 100 11.49 -8.64 -19.74
C GLU A 100 11.23 -8.26 -21.20
N THR A 101 12.29 -7.93 -21.92
CA THR A 101 12.27 -7.63 -23.36
C THR A 101 12.43 -8.91 -24.19
N GLU A 102 12.19 -8.82 -25.51
CA GLU A 102 12.27 -9.99 -26.41
C GLU A 102 13.65 -10.66 -26.44
N ASP A 103 14.72 -9.93 -26.11
CA ASP A 103 16.09 -10.45 -26.01
C ASP A 103 16.46 -10.99 -24.62
N GLY A 104 15.49 -11.03 -23.68
CA GLY A 104 15.66 -11.53 -22.32
C GLY A 104 16.36 -10.55 -21.36
N THR A 105 16.56 -9.30 -21.78
CA THR A 105 17.04 -8.25 -20.87
C THR A 105 15.88 -7.66 -20.07
N LYS A 106 16.17 -6.98 -18.95
CA LYS A 106 15.14 -6.32 -18.14
C LYS A 106 15.20 -4.81 -18.37
N ASP A 107 14.07 -4.22 -18.75
CA ASP A 107 13.89 -2.77 -18.83
C ASP A 107 13.13 -2.25 -17.61
N GLU A 108 13.55 -1.10 -17.10
CA GLU A 108 13.01 -0.50 -15.88
C GLU A 108 12.10 0.68 -16.21
N TRP A 109 10.89 0.63 -15.65
CA TRP A 109 9.85 1.61 -15.85
C TRP A 109 9.45 2.22 -14.51
N ARG A 110 9.76 3.51 -14.35
CA ARG A 110 9.33 4.27 -13.19
C ARG A 110 7.87 4.67 -13.31
N GLY A 111 7.11 4.46 -12.25
CA GLY A 111 5.67 4.70 -12.22
C GLY A 111 5.13 4.98 -10.83
N MET A 112 3.80 5.00 -10.73
CA MET A 112 3.07 5.23 -9.47
C MET A 112 1.85 4.34 -9.40
N VAL A 113 1.68 3.65 -8.27
CA VAL A 113 0.47 2.86 -7.98
C VAL A 113 -0.63 3.82 -7.54
N LEU A 114 -1.78 3.78 -8.21
CA LEU A 114 -2.82 4.80 -8.11
C LEU A 114 -3.92 4.38 -7.15
N ALA A 115 -4.41 3.14 -7.30
CA ALA A 115 -5.48 2.58 -6.50
C ALA A 115 -5.57 1.06 -6.71
N ARG A 116 -6.35 0.40 -5.86
CA ARG A 116 -6.79 -0.98 -6.10
C ARG A 116 -7.92 -0.98 -7.13
N ALA A 117 -7.95 -1.97 -8.02
CA ALA A 117 -9.04 -2.11 -8.98
C ALA A 117 -10.36 -2.46 -8.25
N PRO A 118 -11.51 -1.80 -8.54
CA PRO A 118 -12.73 -1.93 -7.75
C PRO A 118 -13.35 -3.33 -7.67
N ILE A 119 -13.23 -4.12 -8.73
CA ILE A 119 -13.82 -5.47 -8.82
C ILE A 119 -12.73 -6.54 -8.70
N MET A 120 -11.62 -6.34 -9.42
CA MET A 120 -10.48 -7.26 -9.45
C MET A 120 -9.53 -6.93 -8.31
N ASN A 121 -9.90 -7.34 -7.11
CA ASN A 121 -9.23 -6.93 -5.88
C ASN A 121 -7.76 -7.42 -5.77
N THR A 122 -7.26 -8.30 -6.63
CA THR A 122 -5.82 -8.63 -6.69
C THR A 122 -5.03 -7.74 -7.67
N TRP A 123 -5.71 -6.83 -8.36
CA TRP A 123 -5.15 -5.96 -9.39
C TRP A 123 -5.11 -4.50 -8.92
N PHE A 124 -4.12 -3.77 -9.45
CA PHE A 124 -3.84 -2.39 -9.09
C PHE A 124 -3.78 -1.54 -10.35
N PHE A 125 -4.33 -0.34 -10.26
CA PHE A 125 -4.10 0.70 -11.25
C PHE A 125 -2.71 1.32 -11.05
N ILE A 126 -1.99 1.47 -12.15
CA ILE A 126 -0.64 2.04 -12.19
C ILE A 126 -0.47 2.84 -13.47
N THR A 127 0.39 3.86 -13.43
CA THR A 127 0.82 4.64 -14.60
C THR A 127 2.34 4.76 -14.59
N TYR A 128 2.94 5.04 -15.75
CA TYR A 128 4.39 5.21 -15.89
C TYR A 128 4.77 6.62 -16.34
N GLU A 129 5.98 7.06 -16.00
CA GLU A 129 6.47 8.40 -16.40
C GLU A 129 6.70 8.50 -17.91
N LYS A 130 7.22 7.43 -18.54
CA LYS A 130 7.47 7.36 -19.98
C LYS A 130 6.18 7.20 -20.80
N ASP A 131 5.12 6.70 -20.17
CA ASP A 131 3.83 6.47 -20.81
C ASP A 131 2.67 6.69 -19.81
N PRO A 132 2.09 7.91 -19.77
CA PRO A 132 1.13 8.33 -18.74
C PRO A 132 -0.29 7.83 -19.00
N VAL A 133 -0.43 6.55 -19.35
CA VAL A 133 -1.71 5.85 -19.55
C VAL A 133 -2.01 4.98 -18.33
N LEU A 134 -3.30 4.76 -18.05
CA LEU A 134 -3.77 3.88 -17.00
C LEU A 134 -3.57 2.41 -17.37
N TYR A 135 -2.69 1.75 -16.63
CA TYR A 135 -2.45 0.31 -16.69
C TYR A 135 -3.04 -0.40 -15.48
N MET A 136 -3.15 -1.74 -15.57
CA MET A 136 -3.61 -2.58 -14.48
C MET A 136 -2.81 -3.88 -14.42
N TYR A 137 -2.23 -4.20 -13.26
CA TYR A 137 -1.40 -5.41 -13.05
C TYR A 137 -1.62 -6.03 -11.66
N GLN A 138 -1.21 -7.28 -11.49
CA GLN A 138 -1.19 -7.97 -10.19
C GLN A 138 0.10 -7.68 -9.42
N LEU A 139 0.32 -6.40 -9.09
CA LEU A 139 1.59 -5.88 -8.56
C LEU A 139 2.15 -6.58 -7.31
N LEU A 140 1.31 -7.29 -6.55
CA LEU A 140 1.77 -8.11 -5.42
C LEU A 140 2.58 -9.33 -5.87
N ASP A 141 2.29 -9.87 -7.05
CA ASP A 141 3.01 -11.01 -7.61
C ASP A 141 4.34 -10.51 -8.18
N ASP A 142 4.34 -9.41 -8.93
CA ASP A 142 5.56 -8.74 -9.40
C ASP A 142 6.51 -8.37 -8.23
N TYR A 143 5.95 -7.88 -7.10
CA TYR A 143 6.73 -7.60 -5.89
C TYR A 143 7.35 -8.87 -5.28
N LYS A 144 6.63 -9.99 -5.25
CA LYS A 144 7.15 -11.27 -4.71
C LYS A 144 8.24 -11.86 -5.60
N GLU A 145 8.12 -11.68 -6.91
CA GLU A 145 9.09 -12.14 -7.92
C GLU A 145 10.34 -11.24 -7.98
N GLY A 146 10.26 -10.05 -7.36
CA GLY A 146 11.36 -9.09 -7.32
C GLY A 146 11.42 -8.18 -8.55
N ASP A 147 10.35 -8.17 -9.35
CA ASP A 147 10.20 -7.35 -10.55
C ASP A 147 9.52 -6.00 -10.27
N LEU A 148 9.10 -5.76 -9.03
CA LEU A 148 8.58 -4.48 -8.59
C LEU A 148 9.25 -4.00 -7.31
N ARG A 149 9.81 -2.79 -7.34
CA ARG A 149 10.42 -2.14 -6.18
C ARG A 149 9.64 -0.88 -5.79
N ILE A 150 9.22 -0.82 -4.53
CA ILE A 150 8.63 0.39 -3.95
C ILE A 150 9.76 1.36 -3.62
N MET A 151 9.68 2.58 -4.15
CA MET A 151 10.66 3.62 -3.88
C MET A 151 10.40 4.28 -2.53
N PRO A 152 11.45 4.64 -1.76
CA PRO A 152 11.26 5.40 -0.53
C PRO A 152 10.60 6.74 -0.85
N ASP A 153 9.63 7.15 -0.03
CA ASP A 153 8.99 8.45 -0.19
C ASP A 153 10.06 9.54 -0.04
N SER A 154 10.19 10.41 -1.05
CA SER A 154 10.95 11.66 -0.90
C SER A 154 10.19 12.67 -0.03
N ASN A 155 8.95 12.35 0.32
CA ASN A 155 8.06 13.16 1.12
C ASN A 155 7.91 12.57 2.53
N ASP A 156 8.98 12.70 3.32
CA ASP A 156 8.90 12.82 4.79
C ASP A 156 8.34 14.20 5.18
N THR A 157 7.43 14.75 4.36
CA THR A 157 6.53 15.79 4.82
C THR A 157 5.39 15.05 5.50
N THR A 158 5.40 15.16 6.83
CA THR A 158 4.21 15.08 7.68
C THR A 158 2.96 15.35 6.86
N PRO A 159 1.87 14.56 6.94
CA PRO A 159 0.62 14.94 6.31
C PRO A 159 0.34 16.35 6.81
N ALA A 160 0.53 17.35 5.95
CA ALA A 160 0.44 18.74 6.33
C ALA A 160 -0.87 18.84 7.08
N GLU A 161 -0.81 19.28 8.34
CA GLU A 161 -2.00 19.54 9.14
C GLU A 161 -2.92 20.33 8.21
N ARG A 162 -3.98 19.66 7.76
CA ARG A 162 -4.93 20.28 6.83
C ARG A 162 -5.44 21.50 7.56
N GLU A 163 -5.14 22.69 7.04
CA GLU A 163 -5.89 23.89 7.38
C GLU A 163 -7.37 23.52 7.20
N PRO A 164 -8.17 23.54 8.26
CA PRO A 164 -9.57 23.11 8.19
C PRO A 164 -10.36 24.13 7.37
N GLY A 165 -10.40 23.96 6.05
CA GLY A 165 -11.18 24.83 5.17
C GLY A 165 -10.73 24.94 3.71
N GLU A 166 -9.56 24.43 3.32
CA GLU A 166 -9.15 24.51 1.91
C GLU A 166 -9.80 23.39 1.07
N VAL A 167 -11.00 23.68 0.56
CA VAL A 167 -11.66 22.83 -0.43
C VAL A 167 -10.98 23.08 -1.77
N VAL A 168 -10.00 22.25 -2.13
CA VAL A 168 -9.57 22.20 -3.54
C VAL A 168 -10.72 21.60 -4.33
N ASP A 169 -11.49 22.47 -5.01
CA ASP A 169 -12.59 22.04 -5.87
C ASP A 169 -12.09 20.97 -6.85
N SER A 170 -12.70 19.79 -6.78
CA SER A 170 -12.38 18.69 -7.69
C SER A 170 -12.56 19.14 -9.14
N LEU A 171 -11.59 18.81 -9.98
CA LEU A 171 -11.66 19.12 -11.41
C LEU A 171 -12.51 18.12 -12.20
N VAL A 172 -13.04 17.08 -11.55
CA VAL A 172 -13.87 16.05 -12.18
C VAL A 172 -15.08 16.68 -12.87
N GLY A 173 -15.33 16.27 -14.12
CA GLY A 173 -16.37 16.80 -15.00
C GLY A 173 -15.97 18.05 -15.79
N LYS A 174 -14.81 18.66 -15.54
CA LYS A 174 -14.33 19.80 -16.33
C LYS A 174 -13.72 19.35 -17.66
N GLN A 175 -13.95 20.15 -18.69
CA GLN A 175 -13.29 20.05 -20.00
C GLN A 175 -11.85 20.56 -19.88
N VAL A 176 -10.93 19.90 -20.57
CA VAL A 176 -9.51 20.24 -20.62
C VAL A 176 -9.04 20.32 -22.07
N GLU A 177 -8.13 21.26 -22.32
CA GLU A 177 -7.43 21.39 -23.60
C GLU A 177 -5.93 21.17 -23.36
N TYR A 178 -5.33 20.28 -24.14
CA TYR A 178 -3.90 20.07 -24.19
C TYR A 178 -3.36 20.50 -25.55
N ALA A 179 -2.36 21.38 -25.56
CA ALA A 179 -1.65 21.73 -26.78
C ALA A 179 -0.54 20.70 -27.04
N LYS A 180 -0.63 19.98 -28.17
CA LYS A 180 0.42 19.10 -28.66
C LYS A 180 1.59 19.95 -29.18
N GLU A 181 2.78 19.34 -29.29
CA GLU A 181 3.99 20.03 -29.78
C GLU A 181 3.84 20.55 -31.22
N ASP A 182 3.00 19.91 -32.03
CA ASP A 182 2.66 20.34 -33.39
C ASP A 182 1.71 21.55 -33.45
N GLY A 183 1.31 22.09 -32.29
CA GLY A 183 0.38 23.21 -32.16
C GLY A 183 -1.10 22.83 -32.27
N SER A 184 -1.41 21.56 -32.55
CA SER A 184 -2.78 21.07 -32.51
C SER A 184 -3.28 20.97 -31.06
N LYS A 185 -4.58 21.15 -30.87
CA LYS A 185 -5.21 21.06 -29.57
C LYS A 185 -5.97 19.74 -29.44
N ARG A 186 -5.86 19.13 -28.26
CA ARG A 186 -6.58 17.93 -27.85
C ARG A 186 -7.58 18.29 -26.76
N THR A 187 -8.85 17.99 -26.99
CA THR A 187 -9.92 18.20 -26.01
C THR A 187 -10.22 16.90 -25.27
N GLY A 188 -10.62 17.02 -24.00
CA GLY A 188 -11.00 15.87 -23.18
C GLY A 188 -11.67 16.28 -21.89
N MET A 189 -12.03 15.29 -21.09
CA MET A 189 -12.72 15.48 -19.82
C MET A 189 -11.97 14.83 -18.67
N VAL A 190 -11.93 15.51 -17.53
CA VAL A 190 -11.47 14.92 -16.26
C VAL A 190 -12.56 13.99 -15.73
N ILE A 191 -12.25 12.70 -15.61
CA ILE A 191 -13.26 11.67 -15.27
C ILE A 191 -13.12 11.11 -13.86
N HIS A 192 -11.95 11.24 -13.23
CA HIS A 192 -11.71 10.71 -11.90
C HIS A 192 -10.55 11.46 -11.21
N GLN A 193 -10.58 11.51 -9.88
CA GLN A 193 -9.51 12.04 -9.04
C GLN A 193 -8.95 10.92 -8.18
N VAL A 194 -7.63 10.77 -8.12
CA VAL A 194 -6.98 9.69 -7.38
C VAL A 194 -7.01 10.03 -5.88
N GLU A 195 -7.65 9.17 -5.07
CA GLU A 195 -7.82 9.40 -3.63
C GLU A 195 -6.49 9.49 -2.88
N ALA A 196 -5.53 8.63 -3.24
CA ALA A 196 -4.22 8.58 -2.60
C ALA A 196 -3.32 9.77 -2.93
N LYS A 197 -3.57 10.44 -4.06
CA LYS A 197 -2.84 11.64 -4.50
C LYS A 197 -3.81 12.61 -5.19
N PRO A 198 -4.49 13.51 -4.44
CA PRO A 198 -5.56 14.35 -4.96
C PRO A 198 -5.17 15.32 -6.09
N SER A 199 -3.88 15.55 -6.33
CA SER A 199 -3.42 16.33 -7.48
C SER A 199 -3.42 15.53 -8.78
N VAL A 200 -3.55 14.20 -8.71
CA VAL A 200 -3.55 13.30 -9.87
C VAL A 200 -4.97 12.99 -10.32
N TYR A 201 -5.19 13.06 -11.63
CA TYR A 201 -6.49 12.89 -12.27
C TYR A 201 -6.43 11.94 -13.46
N PHE A 202 -7.55 11.28 -13.72
CA PHE A 202 -7.78 10.54 -14.96
C PHE A 202 -8.47 11.45 -15.98
N ILE A 203 -7.92 11.48 -17.19
CA ILE A 203 -8.41 12.29 -18.29
C ILE A 203 -8.72 11.38 -19.47
N LYS A 204 -9.93 11.52 -20.02
CA LYS A 204 -10.35 10.87 -21.25
C LYS A 204 -10.39 11.91 -22.37
N PHE A 205 -9.49 11.81 -23.33
CA PHE A 205 -9.50 12.65 -24.52
C PHE A 205 -10.48 12.12 -25.58
N ASP A 206 -10.99 13.02 -26.41
CA ASP A 206 -12.05 12.71 -27.38
C ASP A 206 -11.55 11.88 -28.58
N ASP A 207 -10.27 12.04 -28.93
CA ASP A 207 -9.63 11.46 -30.12
C ASP A 207 -9.00 10.07 -29.89
N ASP A 208 -9.17 9.47 -28.71
CA ASP A 208 -8.48 8.24 -28.31
C ASP A 208 -9.28 7.43 -27.28
N PHE A 209 -8.99 6.15 -27.16
CA PHE A 209 -9.65 5.22 -26.25
C PHE A 209 -8.91 5.04 -24.91
N HIS A 210 -7.65 5.45 -24.81
CA HIS A 210 -6.89 5.36 -23.56
C HIS A 210 -7.40 6.32 -22.46
N ILE A 211 -7.18 5.91 -21.21
CA ILE A 211 -7.33 6.79 -20.04
C ILE A 211 -5.95 7.30 -19.68
N TYR A 212 -5.78 8.62 -19.67
CA TYR A 212 -4.52 9.25 -19.32
C TYR A 212 -4.48 9.68 -17.86
N VAL A 213 -3.30 9.67 -17.26
CA VAL A 213 -3.08 10.02 -15.87
C VAL A 213 -2.15 11.23 -15.78
N TYR A 214 -2.64 12.33 -15.21
CA TYR A 214 -1.86 13.58 -15.11
C TYR A 214 -1.89 14.15 -13.70
N ASP A 215 -0.75 14.70 -13.28
CA ASP A 215 -0.63 15.51 -12.07
C ASP A 215 -0.95 16.98 -12.43
N LEU A 216 -2.12 17.45 -12.02
CA LEU A 216 -2.63 18.79 -12.31
C LEU A 216 -2.36 19.70 -11.11
N VAL A 217 -1.11 20.12 -10.95
CA VAL A 217 -0.72 21.09 -9.93
C VAL A 217 -1.04 22.50 -10.43
N LYS A 218 -1.71 23.31 -9.60
CA LYS A 218 -1.93 24.73 -9.88
C LYS A 218 -0.60 25.47 -9.86
N THR A 219 -0.10 25.89 -11.00
CA THR A 219 0.96 26.90 -11.06
C THR A 219 0.33 28.27 -10.78
N SER A 220 0.73 28.91 -9.68
CA SER A 220 0.35 30.27 -9.33
C SER A 220 1.30 31.29 -9.96
#